data_AF-A0AAV8ZW96-F1
#
_entry.id   AF-A0AAV8ZW96-F1
#
_cell.length_a   1.000
_cell.length_b   1.000
_cell.length_c   1.000
_cell.angle_alpha   90.00
_cell.angle_beta   90.00
_cell.angle_gamma   90.00
#
_symmetry.space_group_name_H-M   'P 1'
#
loop_
_entity.id
_entity.type
_entity.pdbx_description
1 polymer ?
#
loop_
_entity_poly.entity_id
_entity_poly.type
_entity_poly.pdbx_seq_one_letter_code
_entity_poly.pdbx_strand_id
1 'polypeptide(L)' 'MESRKAMAYFLLLCVLFLTCREMATVEARLCKVPSGRYRGPCVRDTKCAEVCMSEGFGGGDCKGIRRRCMCYKQC' A
#
# COMPACT_ATOMS: atom_id res chain seq x y z
N MET A 1 -29.07 -39.62 -11.93
CA MET A 1 -29.51 -38.21 -11.85
C MET A 1 -28.62 -37.39 -10.91
N GLU A 2 -28.21 -37.97 -9.78
CA GLU A 2 -27.28 -37.41 -8.80
C GLU A 2 -25.90 -37.05 -9.36
N SER A 3 -25.31 -37.91 -10.19
CA SER A 3 -23.97 -37.70 -10.80
C SER A 3 -23.93 -36.56 -11.84
N ARG A 4 -25.05 -36.27 -12.52
CA ARG A 4 -25.17 -35.11 -13.42
C ARG A 4 -25.23 -33.80 -12.65
N LYS A 5 -25.89 -33.80 -11.49
CA LYS A 5 -25.92 -32.65 -10.57
C LYS A 5 -24.53 -32.42 -9.96
N ALA A 6 -23.84 -33.47 -9.54
CA ALA A 6 -22.48 -33.38 -9.01
C ALA A 6 -21.50 -32.79 -10.04
N MET A 7 -21.56 -33.25 -11.29
CA MET A 7 -20.79 -32.67 -12.40
C MET A 7 -21.15 -31.20 -12.67
N ALA A 8 -22.45 -30.86 -12.64
CA ALA A 8 -22.90 -29.49 -12.81
C ALA A 8 -22.41 -28.57 -11.67
N TYR A 9 -22.49 -29.03 -10.41
CA TYR A 9 -21.97 -28.29 -9.25
C TYR A 9 -20.46 -28.09 -9.31
N PHE A 10 -19.72 -29.13 -9.72
CA PHE A 10 -18.28 -29.03 -9.91
C PHE A 10 -17.91 -28.01 -10.98
N LEU A 11 -18.59 -28.05 -12.13
CA LEU A 11 -18.43 -27.05 -13.20
C LEU A 11 -18.77 -25.63 -12.74
N LEU A 12 -19.86 -25.46 -11.98
CA LEU A 12 -20.28 -24.16 -11.43
C LEU A 12 -19.25 -23.59 -10.45
N LEU A 13 -18.71 -24.44 -9.57
CA LEU A 13 -17.63 -24.07 -8.65
C LEU A 13 -16.36 -23.69 -9.43
N CYS A 14 -15.96 -24.48 -10.43
CA CYS A 14 -14.81 -24.16 -11.28
C CYS A 14 -14.97 -22.80 -11.97
N VAL A 15 -16.14 -22.51 -12.54
CA VAL A 15 -16.42 -21.21 -13.17
C VAL A 15 -16.30 -20.06 -12.16
N LEU A 16 -16.86 -20.23 -10.95
CA LEU A 16 -16.77 -19.22 -9.90
C LEU A 16 -15.31 -18.93 -9.51
N PHE A 17 -14.50 -19.97 -9.29
CA PHE A 17 -13.08 -19.82 -8.97
C PHE A 17 -12.28 -19.16 -10.11
N LEU A 18 -12.60 -19.44 -11.37
CA LEU A 18 -11.95 -18.82 -12.52
C LEU A 18 -12.26 -17.32 -12.64
N THR A 19 -13.45 -16.88 -12.21
CA THR A 19 -13.87 -15.47 -12.27
C THR A 19 -13.36 -14.60 -11.12
N CYS A 20 -12.89 -15.20 -10.00
CA CYS A 20 -12.37 -14.47 -8.84
C CYS A 20 -10.96 -13.84 -9.04
N ARG A 21 -10.44 -13.81 -10.27
CA ARG A 21 -8.99 -13.63 -10.48
C ARG A 21 -8.49 -12.18 -10.49
N GLU A 22 -9.34 -11.17 -10.31
CA GLU A 22 -8.86 -9.78 -10.35
C GLU A 22 -9.37 -8.97 -9.17
N MET A 23 -8.86 -9.31 -7.99
CA MET A 23 -8.67 -8.28 -6.97
C MET A 23 -7.50 -7.40 -7.41
N ALA A 24 -7.78 -6.45 -8.30
CA ALA A 24 -6.84 -5.37 -8.58
C ALA A 24 -6.62 -4.62 -7.27
N THR A 25 -5.51 -4.90 -6.61
CA THR A 25 -5.04 -4.11 -5.48
C THR A 25 -4.78 -2.71 -6.02
N VAL A 26 -5.71 -1.79 -5.80
CA VAL A 26 -5.48 -0.37 -6.07
C VAL A 26 -4.53 0.12 -4.98
N GLU A 27 -3.23 -0.12 -5.18
CA GLU A 27 -2.22 0.55 -4.37
C GLU A 27 -2.38 2.04 -4.63
N ALA A 28 -2.87 2.79 -3.63
CA ALA A 28 -2.93 4.23 -3.70
C ALA A 28 -1.52 4.75 -4.04
N ARG A 29 -1.41 5.59 -5.07
CA ARG A 29 -0.10 6.12 -5.45
C ARG A 29 0.37 7.02 -4.31
N LEU A 30 1.51 6.68 -3.71
CA LEU A 30 2.09 7.52 -2.66
C LEU A 30 3.11 8.48 -3.28
N CYS A 31 2.85 9.77 -3.14
CA CYS A 31 3.84 10.80 -3.45
C CYS A 31 4.71 11.09 -2.24
N LYS A 32 5.98 11.41 -2.51
CA LYS A 32 6.97 11.80 -1.50
C LYS A 32 7.20 13.31 -1.54
N VAL A 33 7.07 13.97 -0.41
CA VAL A 33 7.36 15.40 -0.26
C VAL A 33 8.37 15.60 0.87
N PRO A 34 9.32 16.54 0.78
CA PRO A 34 10.24 16.81 1.89
C PRO A 34 9.46 17.37 3.08
N SER A 35 9.79 16.91 4.29
CA SER A 35 9.22 17.48 5.53
C SER A 35 9.57 18.96 5.68
N GLY A 36 8.61 19.76 6.15
CA GLY A 36 8.80 21.19 6.42
C GLY A 36 9.43 21.48 7.78
N ARG A 37 9.27 20.57 8.76
CA ARG A 37 9.72 20.76 10.15
C ARG A 37 10.97 19.95 10.50
N TYR A 38 11.29 18.88 9.76
CA TYR A 38 12.47 18.05 10.03
C TYR A 38 13.75 18.80 9.69
N ARG A 39 14.71 18.81 10.62
CA ARG A 39 15.99 19.53 10.48
C ARG A 39 17.18 18.59 10.59
N GLY A 40 18.18 18.83 9.73
CA GLY A 40 19.42 18.08 9.71
C GLY A 40 19.32 16.72 9.01
N PRO A 41 20.40 15.92 9.05
CA PRO A 41 20.45 14.59 8.45
C PRO A 41 19.49 13.62 9.14
N CYS A 42 18.71 12.91 8.34
CA CYS A 42 17.72 11.94 8.79
C CYS A 42 18.41 10.60 9.07
N VAL A 43 18.49 10.22 10.35
CA VAL A 43 19.15 8.98 10.78
C VAL A 43 18.13 7.91 11.14
N ARG A 44 16.97 8.29 11.70
CA ARG A 44 15.94 7.37 12.18
C ARG A 44 14.62 7.62 11.46
N ASP A 45 14.13 6.60 10.75
CA ASP A 45 12.87 6.67 10.01
C ASP A 45 11.67 6.91 10.92
N THR A 46 11.66 6.30 12.11
CA THR A 46 10.60 6.51 13.12
C THR A 46 10.45 7.98 13.48
N LYS A 47 11.56 8.70 13.64
CA LYS A 47 11.52 10.13 13.94
C LYS A 47 11.02 10.97 12.77
N CYS A 48 11.37 10.58 11.55
CA CYS A 48 10.83 11.20 10.34
C CYS A 48 9.32 10.97 10.24
N ALA A 49 8.85 9.74 10.44
CA ALA A 49 7.44 9.39 10.43
C ALA A 49 6.63 10.19 11.46
N GLU A 50 7.10 10.28 12.72
CA GLU A 50 6.47 11.12 13.76
C GLU A 50 6.31 12.57 13.33
N VAL A 51 7.37 13.17 12.76
CA VAL A 51 7.34 14.57 12.29
C VAL A 51 6.37 14.72 11.13
N CYS A 52 6.39 13.80 10.16
CA CYS A 52 5.47 13.80 9.03
C CYS A 52 3.99 13.66 9.48
N MET A 53 3.70 12.80 10.45
CA MET A 53 2.37 12.70 11.05
C MET A 53 1.95 14.01 11.72
N SER A 54 2.87 14.69 12.43
CA SER A 54 2.61 16.01 13.02
C SER A 54 2.37 17.13 11.98
N GLU A 55 2.78 16.91 10.73
CA GLU A 55 2.56 17.80 9.58
C GLU A 55 1.28 17.44 8.81
N GLY A 56 0.55 16.40 9.21
CA GLY A 56 -0.69 15.95 8.56
C GLY A 56 -0.48 14.91 7.44
N PHE A 57 0.72 14.34 7.33
CA PHE A 57 1.00 13.25 6.40
C PHE A 57 0.72 11.88 7.02
N GLY A 58 0.54 10.84 6.19
CA GLY A 58 0.30 9.47 6.65
C GLY A 58 1.55 8.76 7.20
N GLY A 59 2.73 9.37 7.07
CA GLY A 59 4.01 8.82 7.50
C GLY A 59 5.17 9.42 6.72
N GLY A 60 6.36 8.84 6.88
CA GLY A 60 7.55 9.25 6.14
C GLY A 60 8.79 8.44 6.52
N ASP A 61 9.85 8.59 5.73
CA ASP A 61 11.14 7.93 5.98
C ASP A 61 12.36 8.72 5.48
N CYS A 62 13.55 8.31 5.91
CA CYS A 62 14.81 8.93 5.52
C CYS A 62 15.26 8.42 4.14
N LYS A 63 15.34 9.30 3.14
CA LYS A 63 15.75 8.95 1.77
C LYS A 63 16.95 9.72 1.24
N GLY A 64 17.63 9.07 0.29
CA GLY A 64 18.69 9.65 -0.54
C GLY A 64 20.03 9.84 0.19
N ILE A 65 21.04 10.25 -0.58
CA ILE A 65 22.42 10.42 -0.10
C ILE A 65 22.51 11.52 0.96
N ARG A 66 21.76 12.61 0.78
CA ARG A 66 21.68 13.71 1.76
C ARG A 66 20.85 13.38 3.01
N ARG A 67 20.33 12.15 3.11
CA ARG A 67 19.49 11.67 4.22
C ARG A 67 18.38 12.67 4.56
N ARG A 68 17.50 12.99 3.62
CA ARG A 68 16.36 13.90 3.88
C ARG A 68 15.15 13.11 4.39
N CYS A 69 14.39 13.70 5.30
CA CYS A 69 13.09 13.15 5.71
C CYS A 69 12.05 13.45 4.62
N MET A 70 11.43 12.40 4.08
CA MET A 70 10.40 12.47 3.04
C MET A 70 9.08 11.95 3.60
N CYS A 71 8.05 12.79 3.60
CA CYS A 71 6.69 12.45 4.01
C CYS A 71 5.87 11.87 2.87
N TYR A 72 4.90 11.02 3.22
CA TYR A 72 4.01 10.34 2.29
C TYR A 72 2.62 10.96 2.28
N LYS A 73 2.11 11.23 1.09
CA LYS A 73 0.71 11.60 0.87
C LYS A 73 0.10 10.78 -0.24
N GLN A 74 -1.21 10.59 -0.17
CA GLN A 74 -1.96 10.05 -1.29
C GLN A 74 -1.92 11.02 -2.47
N CYS A 75 -1.74 10.40 -3.63
CA CYS A 75 -1.92 10.89 -4.98
C CYS A 75 -2.82 9.86 -5.69
#